data_AF-A0A443KCY7-F1
#
_entry.id   AF-A0A443KCY7-F1
#
_cell.length_a   1.000
_cell.length_b   1.000
_cell.length_c   1.000
_cell.angle_alpha   90.00
_cell.angle_beta   90.00
_cell.angle_gamma   90.00
#
_symmetry.space_group_name_H-M   'P 1'
#
loop_
_entity.id
_entity.type
_entity.pdbx_description
1 polymer ?
#
loop_
_entity_poly.entity_id
_entity_poly.type
_entity_poly.pdbx_seq_one_letter_code
_entity_poly.pdbx_strand_id
1 'polypeptide(L)'
;MRNSCDKKRSFRYRLSRAIHMLLCKDFGCEFRAVFGQGDGDIVVAAIMRQAEHDPQLRAGIAEYWAGTSWVDIPWHKVSERYTSLSDRALSEAAAWLQAEAFWYDTNVRFGQELARRDASNLTYEIIRRENGLEIIEQYHAPSPRAVIKAIRSWRDRTFLGQPYLSLVSEILIRLPDGSIYPVGEGA
;
A
#
# COMPACT_ATOMS: atom_id res chain seq x y z
N MET A 1 6.18 -19.32 -0.44
CA MET A 1 6.09 -19.15 1.03
C MET A 1 6.73 -17.86 1.55
N ARG A 2 7.93 -17.42 1.12
CA ARG A 2 8.55 -16.15 1.58
C ARG A 2 7.64 -14.91 1.41
N ASN A 3 6.97 -14.80 0.26
CA ASN A 3 6.07 -13.68 -0.08
C ASN A 3 4.85 -13.46 0.85
N SER A 4 4.48 -14.43 1.69
CA SER A 4 3.39 -14.26 2.67
C SER A 4 3.92 -13.72 4.00
N CYS A 5 5.10 -14.18 4.43
CA CYS A 5 5.72 -13.72 5.68
C CYS A 5 6.10 -12.23 5.63
N ASP A 6 6.64 -11.77 4.49
CA ASP A 6 7.09 -10.39 4.34
C ASP A 6 5.92 -9.40 4.25
N LYS A 7 4.82 -9.78 3.60
CA LYS A 7 3.58 -8.97 3.57
C LYS A 7 2.91 -8.88 4.93
N LYS A 8 2.88 -9.98 5.70
CA LYS A 8 2.46 -9.95 7.11
C LYS A 8 3.35 -9.04 7.96
N ARG A 9 4.64 -8.92 7.64
CA ARG A 9 5.55 -7.97 8.31
C ARG A 9 5.25 -6.52 7.91
N SER A 10 5.03 -6.23 6.63
CA SER A 10 4.60 -4.92 6.14
C SER A 10 3.28 -4.48 6.79
N PHE A 11 2.27 -5.36 6.85
CA PHE A 11 1.00 -5.11 7.54
C PHE A 11 1.21 -4.72 9.02
N ARG A 12 1.97 -5.51 9.78
CA ARG A 12 2.24 -5.20 11.19
C ARG A 12 2.97 -3.88 11.37
N TYR A 13 3.95 -3.58 10.53
CA TYR A 13 4.68 -2.32 10.60
C TYR A 13 3.77 -1.12 10.31
N ARG A 14 2.92 -1.22 9.29
CA ARG A 14 1.90 -0.22 8.96
C ARG A 14 0.91 0.01 10.08
N LEU A 15 0.39 -1.07 10.66
CA LEU A 15 -0.50 -1.02 11.82
C LEU A 15 0.15 -0.27 12.97
N SER A 16 1.37 -0.66 13.37
CA SER A 16 2.11 0.02 14.44
C SER A 16 2.35 1.50 14.15
N ARG A 17 2.66 1.86 12.90
CA ARG A 17 2.90 3.25 12.51
C ARG A 17 1.63 4.10 12.53
N ALA A 18 0.51 3.58 12.01
CA ALA A 18 -0.78 4.29 12.10
C ALA A 18 -1.24 4.48 13.56
N ILE A 19 -1.07 3.47 14.42
CA ILE A 19 -1.37 3.60 15.85
C ILE A 19 -0.52 4.69 16.48
N HIS A 20 0.79 4.69 16.22
CA HIS A 20 1.69 5.73 16.74
C HIS A 20 1.25 7.13 16.28
N MET A 21 0.95 7.30 14.99
CA MET A 21 0.45 8.56 14.43
C MET A 21 -0.88 9.00 15.05
N LEU A 22 -1.82 8.08 15.29
CA LEU A 22 -3.09 8.37 15.97
C LEU A 22 -2.86 8.85 17.41
N LEU A 23 -1.95 8.21 18.14
CA LEU A 23 -1.60 8.60 19.51
C LEU A 23 -0.88 9.96 19.57
N CYS A 24 -0.05 10.24 18.56
CA CYS A 24 0.69 11.50 18.45
C CYS A 24 -0.07 12.62 17.72
N LYS A 25 -1.29 12.34 17.22
CA LYS A 25 -2.13 13.27 16.45
C LYS A 25 -1.45 13.80 15.18
N ASP A 26 -0.63 12.96 14.56
CA ASP A 26 0.05 13.26 13.30
C ASP A 26 -0.76 12.67 12.14
N PHE A 27 -1.58 13.52 11.51
CA PHE A 27 -2.47 13.12 10.41
C PHE A 27 -1.96 13.55 9.03
N GLY A 28 -0.63 13.64 8.87
CA GLY A 28 0.02 14.05 7.64
C GLY A 28 -0.17 13.09 6.45
N CYS A 29 0.56 13.35 5.37
CA CYS A 29 0.54 12.50 4.16
C CYS A 29 0.95 11.04 4.45
N GLU A 30 1.89 10.83 5.37
CA GLU A 30 2.34 9.50 5.77
C GLU A 30 1.24 8.69 6.45
N PHE A 31 0.36 9.34 7.22
CA PHE A 31 -0.77 8.67 7.86
C PHE A 31 -1.73 8.11 6.82
N ARG A 32 -2.05 8.89 5.79
CA ARG A 32 -2.89 8.43 4.67
C ARG A 32 -2.24 7.29 3.88
N ALA A 33 -0.92 7.34 3.69
CA ALA A 33 -0.19 6.31 2.96
C ALA A 33 -0.28 4.92 3.61
N VAL A 34 -0.50 4.84 4.93
CA VAL A 34 -0.71 3.56 5.63
C VAL A 34 -1.89 2.78 5.05
N PHE A 35 -2.95 3.46 4.61
CA PHE A 35 -4.18 2.85 4.13
C PHE A 35 -4.21 2.59 2.61
N GLY A 36 -3.25 3.12 1.84
CA GLY A 36 -3.27 3.09 0.38
C GLY A 36 -2.85 1.77 -0.30
N GLN A 37 -2.45 0.74 0.47
CA GLN A 37 -1.78 -0.46 -0.07
C GLN A 37 -2.75 -1.60 -0.47
N GLY A 38 -4.02 -1.29 -0.77
CA GLY A 38 -5.06 -2.27 -1.16
C GLY A 38 -5.62 -3.12 -0.02
N ASP A 39 -5.06 -3.00 1.19
CA ASP A 39 -5.54 -3.66 2.41
C ASP A 39 -5.87 -2.66 3.53
N GLY A 40 -6.13 -1.39 3.18
CA GLY A 40 -6.43 -0.32 4.13
C GLY A 40 -7.59 -0.66 5.06
N ASP A 41 -8.65 -1.28 4.54
CA ASP A 41 -9.80 -1.74 5.32
C ASP A 41 -9.40 -2.75 6.42
N ILE A 42 -8.40 -3.61 6.16
CA ILE A 42 -7.88 -4.56 7.15
C ILE A 42 -7.08 -3.83 8.23
N VAL A 43 -6.31 -2.80 7.86
CA VAL A 43 -5.60 -1.95 8.83
C VAL A 43 -6.60 -1.22 9.72
N VAL A 44 -7.68 -0.66 9.14
CA VAL A 44 -8.77 -0.02 9.89
C VAL A 44 -9.39 -1.02 10.87
N ALA A 45 -9.75 -2.23 10.43
CA ALA A 45 -10.32 -3.25 11.29
C ALA A 45 -9.40 -3.61 12.47
N ALA A 46 -8.09 -3.74 12.22
CA ALA A 46 -7.11 -4.03 13.26
C ALA A 46 -6.94 -2.87 14.26
N ILE A 47 -6.95 -1.62 13.79
CA ILE A 47 -6.90 -0.43 14.66
C ILE A 47 -8.17 -0.36 15.53
N MET A 48 -9.35 -0.52 14.93
CA MET A 48 -10.62 -0.44 15.67
C MET A 48 -10.70 -1.48 16.78
N ARG A 49 -10.25 -2.73 16.55
CA ARG A 49 -10.17 -3.75 17.59
C ARG A 49 -9.28 -3.37 18.77
N GLN A 50 -8.14 -2.74 18.50
CA GLN A 50 -7.26 -2.28 19.57
C GLN A 50 -7.87 -1.09 20.32
N ALA A 51 -8.55 -0.19 19.61
CA ALA A 51 -9.22 0.96 20.19
C ALA A 51 -10.39 0.60 21.13
N GLU A 52 -11.03 -0.55 20.95
CA GLU A 52 -12.03 -1.07 21.91
C GLU A 52 -11.44 -1.32 23.31
N HIS A 53 -10.12 -1.55 23.39
CA HIS A 53 -9.40 -1.83 24.64
C HIS A 53 -8.42 -0.71 25.03
N ASP A 54 -8.24 0.31 24.20
CA ASP A 54 -7.30 1.41 24.41
C ASP A 54 -8.02 2.77 24.30
N PRO A 55 -8.35 3.41 25.45
CA PRO A 55 -9.00 4.71 25.47
C PRO A 55 -8.20 5.84 24.80
N GLN A 56 -6.86 5.77 24.82
CA GLN A 56 -6.02 6.80 24.18
C GLN A 56 -6.09 6.68 22.67
N LEU A 57 -6.04 5.45 22.15
CA LEU A 57 -6.19 5.19 20.73
C LEU A 57 -7.60 5.60 20.25
N ARG A 58 -8.64 5.29 21.04
CA ARG A 58 -10.01 5.76 20.78
C ARG A 58 -10.12 7.27 20.69
N ALA A 59 -9.47 8.00 21.61
CA ALA A 59 -9.42 9.46 21.58
C ALA A 59 -8.70 9.98 20.32
N GLY A 60 -7.56 9.38 19.96
CA GLY A 60 -6.82 9.74 18.74
C GLY A 60 -7.64 9.55 17.45
N ILE A 61 -8.42 8.46 17.37
CA ILE A 61 -9.34 8.21 16.25
C ILE A 61 -10.46 9.25 16.21
N ALA A 62 -11.09 9.55 17.36
CA ALA A 62 -12.14 10.57 17.42
C ALA A 62 -11.64 11.96 17.01
N GLU A 63 -10.38 12.28 17.34
CA GLU A 63 -9.72 13.53 16.95
C GLU A 63 -9.41 13.59 15.45
N TYR A 64 -8.95 12.48 14.85
CA TYR A 64 -8.80 12.37 13.39
C TYR A 64 -10.13 12.65 12.67
N TRP A 65 -11.25 12.22 13.24
CA TRP A 65 -12.61 12.50 12.76
C TRP A 65 -13.22 13.78 13.33
N ALA A 66 -12.39 14.75 13.74
CA ALA A 66 -12.77 16.10 14.16
C ALA A 66 -13.88 16.16 15.24
N GLY A 67 -13.83 15.27 16.23
CA GLY A 67 -14.78 15.26 17.35
C GLY A 67 -16.11 14.58 17.05
N THR A 68 -16.16 13.79 15.97
CA THR A 68 -17.27 12.85 15.72
C THR A 68 -17.44 11.91 16.92
N SER A 69 -18.69 11.69 17.35
CA SER A 69 -19.00 10.71 18.40
C SER A 69 -18.46 9.34 18.00
N TRP A 70 -17.92 8.59 18.97
CA TRP A 70 -17.32 7.27 18.71
C TRP A 70 -18.20 6.38 17.82
N VAL A 71 -19.48 6.29 18.13
CA VAL A 71 -20.43 5.41 17.42
C VAL A 71 -20.69 5.82 15.96
N ASP A 72 -20.43 7.07 15.60
CA ASP A 72 -20.68 7.62 14.28
C ASP A 72 -19.43 7.57 13.37
N ILE A 73 -18.29 7.12 13.91
CA ILE A 73 -17.05 7.03 13.15
C ILE A 73 -17.19 6.00 12.02
N PRO A 74 -16.94 6.39 10.73
CA PRO A 74 -17.12 5.50 9.58
C PRO A 74 -16.32 4.19 9.65
N TRP A 75 -15.22 4.19 10.40
CA TRP A 75 -14.38 3.00 10.59
C TRP A 75 -15.09 1.84 11.31
N HIS A 76 -16.17 2.09 12.04
CA HIS A 76 -17.01 1.01 12.60
C HIS A 76 -17.59 0.13 11.49
N LYS A 77 -18.21 0.74 10.45
CA LYS A 77 -18.78 0.01 9.32
C LYS A 77 -17.74 -0.78 8.52
N VAL A 78 -16.52 -0.25 8.43
CA VAL A 78 -15.39 -0.95 7.77
C VAL A 78 -14.97 -2.16 8.61
N SER A 79 -14.79 -1.96 9.92
CA SER A 79 -14.37 -3.01 10.87
C SER A 79 -15.39 -4.15 10.98
N GLU A 80 -16.68 -3.85 10.95
CA GLU A 80 -17.78 -4.82 11.03
C GLU A 80 -17.63 -5.98 10.05
N ARG A 81 -17.17 -5.68 8.82
CA ARG A 81 -16.95 -6.67 7.74
C ARG A 81 -15.95 -7.76 8.12
N TYR A 82 -15.10 -7.50 9.11
CA TYR A 82 -14.00 -8.39 9.49
C TYR A 82 -14.12 -8.91 10.93
N THR A 83 -15.21 -8.64 11.63
CA THR A 83 -15.42 -9.04 13.04
C THR A 83 -15.24 -10.55 13.29
N SER A 84 -15.56 -11.39 12.31
CA SER A 84 -15.43 -12.85 12.39
C SER A 84 -14.00 -13.39 12.23
N LEU A 85 -13.05 -12.56 11.78
CA LEU A 85 -11.66 -13.00 11.54
C LEU A 85 -10.85 -13.00 12.84
N SER A 86 -10.00 -14.01 13.06
CA SER A 86 -8.96 -13.90 14.10
C SER A 86 -7.87 -12.91 13.68
N ASP A 87 -7.04 -12.43 14.61
CA ASP A 87 -5.92 -11.52 14.27
C ASP A 87 -4.92 -12.14 13.30
N ARG A 88 -4.73 -13.45 13.40
CA ARG A 88 -3.94 -14.22 12.43
C ARG A 88 -4.60 -14.19 11.05
N ALA A 89 -5.91 -14.42 10.98
CA ALA A 89 -6.66 -14.41 9.74
C ALA A 89 -6.72 -13.01 9.11
N LEU A 90 -6.82 -11.93 9.91
CA LEU A 90 -6.68 -10.55 9.45
C LEU A 90 -5.32 -10.33 8.79
N SER A 91 -4.24 -10.73 9.45
CA SER A 91 -2.89 -10.58 8.90
C SER A 91 -2.69 -11.38 7.60
N GLU A 92 -3.35 -12.53 7.48
CA GLU A 92 -3.37 -13.35 6.26
C GLU A 92 -4.17 -12.70 5.14
N ALA A 93 -5.35 -12.16 5.45
CA ALA A 93 -6.20 -11.43 4.52
C ALA A 93 -5.50 -10.16 4.00
N ALA A 94 -4.87 -9.38 4.87
CA ALA A 94 -4.04 -8.23 4.50
C ALA A 94 -2.95 -8.64 3.49
N ALA A 95 -2.17 -9.67 3.82
CA ALA A 95 -1.11 -10.15 2.94
C ALA A 95 -1.63 -10.64 1.58
N TRP A 96 -2.83 -11.22 1.54
CA TRP A 96 -3.46 -11.66 0.31
C TRP A 96 -3.96 -10.46 -0.52
N LEU A 97 -4.69 -9.52 0.07
CA LEU A 97 -5.20 -8.32 -0.60
C LEU A 97 -4.06 -7.45 -1.17
N GLN A 98 -2.97 -7.28 -0.42
CA GLN A 98 -1.77 -6.59 -0.94
C GLN A 98 -1.11 -7.30 -2.13
N ALA A 99 -1.21 -8.63 -2.18
CA ALA A 99 -0.69 -9.41 -3.29
C ALA A 99 -1.60 -9.24 -4.52
N GLU A 100 -2.90 -9.31 -4.30
CA GLU A 100 -3.93 -9.18 -5.32
C GLU A 100 -3.98 -7.78 -5.93
N ALA A 101 -4.04 -6.73 -5.12
CA ALA A 101 -4.09 -5.34 -5.57
C ALA A 101 -2.91 -5.00 -6.49
N PHE A 102 -1.70 -5.40 -6.09
CA PHE A 102 -0.53 -5.23 -6.96
C PHE A 102 -0.59 -6.08 -8.22
N TRP A 103 -1.02 -7.33 -8.10
CA TRP A 103 -1.14 -8.19 -9.28
C TRP A 103 -2.09 -7.54 -10.28
N TYR A 104 -3.23 -7.05 -9.82
CA TYR A 104 -4.20 -6.36 -10.66
C TYR A 104 -3.59 -5.11 -11.29
N ASP A 105 -3.00 -4.22 -10.49
CA ASP A 105 -2.45 -2.96 -10.97
C ASP A 105 -1.32 -3.17 -12.00
N THR A 106 -0.40 -4.10 -11.72
CA THR A 106 0.75 -4.34 -12.61
C THR A 106 0.40 -5.12 -13.86
N ASN A 107 -0.52 -6.10 -13.77
CA ASN A 107 -0.76 -7.04 -14.88
C ASN A 107 -1.99 -6.71 -15.70
N VAL A 108 -2.99 -6.11 -15.06
CA VAL A 108 -4.22 -5.72 -15.71
C VAL A 108 -4.12 -4.26 -16.11
N ARG A 109 -4.06 -3.33 -15.15
CA ARG A 109 -4.14 -1.89 -15.45
C ARG A 109 -2.93 -1.40 -16.26
N PHE A 110 -1.71 -1.61 -15.75
CA PHE A 110 -0.50 -1.21 -16.45
C PHE A 110 -0.28 -2.01 -17.73
N GLY A 111 -0.63 -3.30 -17.74
CA GLY A 111 -0.58 -4.13 -18.94
C GLY A 111 -1.48 -3.63 -20.07
N GLN A 112 -2.72 -3.23 -19.73
CA GLN A 112 -3.64 -2.60 -20.68
C GLN A 112 -3.08 -1.28 -21.21
N GLU A 113 -2.47 -0.48 -20.35
CA GLU A 113 -1.92 0.80 -20.76
C GLU A 113 -0.71 0.66 -21.71
N LEU A 114 0.16 -0.30 -21.44
CA LEU A 114 1.24 -0.63 -22.37
C LEU A 114 0.72 -1.16 -23.71
N ALA A 115 -0.33 -1.99 -23.69
CA ALA A 115 -0.95 -2.53 -24.91
C ALA A 115 -1.59 -1.43 -25.76
N ARG A 116 -2.22 -0.41 -25.15
CA ARG A 116 -2.79 0.74 -25.87
C ARG A 116 -1.75 1.55 -26.64
N ARG A 117 -0.48 1.49 -26.23
CA ARG A 117 0.58 2.35 -26.76
C ARG A 117 1.44 1.68 -27.84
N ASP A 118 1.08 0.46 -28.27
CA ASP A 118 1.78 -0.35 -29.27
C ASP A 118 3.32 -0.37 -29.08
N ALA A 119 3.72 -0.41 -27.81
CA ALA A 119 5.05 -0.04 -27.42
C ALA A 119 6.00 -1.25 -27.49
N SER A 120 6.53 -1.50 -28.68
CA SER A 120 7.66 -2.41 -28.90
C SER A 120 8.99 -1.67 -28.61
N ASN A 121 9.93 -2.33 -27.92
CA ASN A 121 11.20 -1.74 -27.44
C ASN A 121 11.05 -0.50 -26.53
N LEU A 122 10.62 -0.76 -25.29
CA LEU A 122 10.40 0.28 -24.29
C LEU A 122 11.67 0.54 -23.46
N THR A 123 12.08 1.80 -23.43
CA THR A 123 12.92 2.34 -22.36
C THR A 123 12.00 2.99 -21.34
N TYR A 124 12.05 2.54 -20.10
CA TYR A 124 11.23 3.11 -19.03
C TYR A 124 12.09 3.35 -17.81
N GLU A 125 11.65 4.28 -16.99
CA GLU A 125 12.32 4.60 -15.73
C GLU A 125 11.41 4.20 -14.59
N ILE A 126 11.97 3.44 -13.64
CA ILE A 126 11.36 3.26 -12.33
C ILE A 126 11.88 4.41 -11.47
N ILE A 127 10.99 5.32 -11.13
CA ILE A 127 11.27 6.41 -10.21
C ILE A 127 10.77 5.98 -8.85
N ARG A 128 11.67 6.00 -7.88
CA ARG A 128 11.36 5.80 -6.47
C ARG A 128 11.54 7.13 -5.75
N ARG A 129 10.49 7.66 -5.15
CA ARG A 129 10.58 8.88 -4.34
C ARG A 129 10.66 8.54 -2.87
N GLU A 130 11.73 8.93 -2.20
CA GLU A 130 11.91 8.74 -0.76
C GLU A 130 12.25 10.08 -0.11
N ASN A 131 11.40 10.58 0.79
CA ASN A 131 11.64 11.82 1.55
C ASN A 131 12.06 13.03 0.68
N GLY A 132 11.47 13.15 -0.52
CA GLY A 132 11.78 14.22 -1.48
C GLY A 132 12.97 13.96 -2.40
N LEU A 133 13.65 12.82 -2.29
CA LEU A 133 14.70 12.39 -3.22
C LEU A 133 14.13 11.43 -4.27
N GLU A 134 14.41 11.70 -5.55
CA GLU A 134 14.08 10.78 -6.65
C GLU A 134 15.27 9.87 -6.96
N ILE A 135 15.07 8.56 -6.82
CA ILE A 135 16.00 7.53 -7.26
C ILE A 135 15.46 6.95 -8.56
N ILE A 136 16.16 7.20 -9.66
CA ILE A 136 15.73 6.80 -11.00
C ILE A 136 16.57 5.62 -11.45
N GLU A 137 15.90 4.51 -11.76
CA GLU A 137 16.51 3.34 -12.37
C GLU A 137 15.96 3.17 -13.79
N GLN A 138 16.84 3.28 -14.79
CA GLN A 138 16.47 3.12 -16.19
C GLN A 138 16.52 1.64 -16.59
N TYR A 139 15.49 1.19 -17.28
CA TYR A 139 15.34 -0.17 -17.75
C TYR A 139 15.01 -0.20 -19.24
N HIS A 140 15.67 -1.11 -19.95
CA HIS A 140 15.36 -1.43 -21.33
C HIS A 140 14.68 -2.80 -21.38
N ALA A 141 13.48 -2.84 -21.95
CA ALA A 141 12.74 -4.08 -22.12
C ALA A 141 12.33 -4.27 -23.60
N PRO A 142 12.54 -5.47 -24.16
CA PRO A 142 12.21 -5.75 -25.56
C PRO A 142 10.70 -5.85 -25.79
N SER A 143 9.88 -5.88 -24.74
CA SER A 143 8.41 -6.00 -24.84
C SER A 143 7.70 -5.54 -23.57
N PRO A 144 6.40 -5.18 -23.65
CA PRO A 144 5.56 -4.89 -22.49
C PRO A 144 5.57 -5.99 -21.42
N ARG A 145 5.62 -7.26 -21.84
CA ARG A 145 5.68 -8.40 -20.92
C ARG A 145 7.00 -8.44 -20.13
N ALA A 146 8.10 -8.02 -20.74
CA ALA A 146 9.39 -7.91 -20.06
C ALA A 146 9.41 -6.74 -19.05
N VAL A 147 8.75 -5.62 -19.38
CA VAL A 147 8.53 -4.49 -18.44
C VAL A 147 7.79 -4.97 -17.19
N ILE A 148 6.64 -5.63 -17.37
CA ILE A 148 5.82 -6.20 -16.28
C ILE A 148 6.64 -7.16 -15.42
N LYS A 149 7.46 -8.03 -16.04
CA LYS A 149 8.31 -8.97 -15.31
C LYS A 149 9.36 -8.26 -14.47
N ALA A 150 9.98 -7.21 -14.99
CA ALA A 150 10.98 -6.42 -14.28
C ALA A 150 10.39 -5.66 -13.10
N ILE A 151 9.21 -5.05 -13.25
CA ILE A 151 8.49 -4.36 -12.16
C ILE A 151 8.16 -5.34 -11.03
N ARG A 152 7.63 -6.52 -11.37
CA ARG A 152 7.37 -7.61 -10.40
C ARG A 152 8.64 -8.00 -9.66
N SER A 153 9.72 -8.26 -10.40
CA SER A 153 11.01 -8.65 -9.81
C SER A 153 11.61 -7.55 -8.94
N TRP A 154 11.42 -6.28 -9.30
CA TRP A 154 11.88 -5.15 -8.52
C TRP A 154 11.09 -5.04 -7.21
N ARG A 155 9.74 -5.14 -7.24
CA ARG A 155 8.91 -5.11 -6.03
C ARG A 155 9.31 -6.21 -5.06
N ASP A 156 9.51 -7.42 -5.57
CA ASP A 156 9.90 -8.56 -4.76
C ASP A 156 11.24 -8.33 -4.03
N ARG A 157 12.14 -7.50 -4.58
CA ARG A 157 13.41 -7.11 -3.93
C ARG A 157 13.23 -5.95 -2.95
N THR A 158 12.48 -4.91 -3.33
CA THR A 158 12.42 -3.64 -2.58
C THR A 158 11.38 -3.66 -1.45
N PHE A 159 10.13 -4.06 -1.74
CA PHE A 159 9.04 -4.08 -0.74
C PHE A 159 9.19 -5.21 0.26
N LEU A 160 9.61 -6.38 -0.22
CA LEU A 160 9.71 -7.57 0.63
C LEU A 160 11.04 -7.59 1.42
N GLY A 161 12.10 -7.01 0.86
CA GLY A 161 13.39 -6.86 1.52
C GLY A 161 13.41 -5.76 2.59
N GLN A 162 12.68 -4.66 2.38
CA GLN A 162 12.63 -3.52 3.32
C GLN A 162 11.19 -2.98 3.47
N PRO A 163 10.44 -3.44 4.48
CA PRO A 163 9.05 -3.02 4.72
C PRO A 163 8.87 -1.52 4.92
N TYR A 164 9.91 -0.80 5.35
CA TYR A 164 9.91 0.65 5.49
C TYR A 164 9.71 1.36 4.14
N LEU A 165 10.38 0.87 3.08
CA LEU A 165 10.29 1.46 1.75
C LEU A 165 8.87 1.35 1.18
N SER A 166 8.09 0.34 1.59
CA SER A 166 6.70 0.17 1.15
C SER A 166 5.74 1.29 1.59
N LEU A 167 6.13 2.09 2.57
CA LEU A 167 5.29 3.12 3.18
C LEU A 167 5.59 4.54 2.72
N VAL A 168 6.83 4.78 2.28
CA VAL A 168 7.33 6.12 1.95
C VAL A 168 7.76 6.24 0.49
N SER A 169 7.72 5.14 -0.27
CA SER A 169 8.12 5.13 -1.68
C SER A 169 6.90 5.21 -2.57
N GLU A 170 6.72 6.36 -3.22
CA GLU A 170 5.92 6.44 -4.44
C GLU A 170 6.75 5.79 -5.56
N ILE A 171 6.16 4.83 -6.26
CA ILE A 171 6.80 4.24 -7.44
C ILE A 171 6.06 4.66 -8.66
N LEU A 172 6.81 5.28 -9.54
CA LEU A 172 6.32 5.79 -10.78
C LEU A 172 7.05 5.11 -11.91
N ILE A 173 6.31 4.72 -12.94
CA ILE A 173 6.90 4.31 -14.20
C ILE A 173 6.77 5.48 -15.16
N ARG A 174 7.92 6.05 -15.55
CA ARG A 174 7.97 7.01 -16.65
C ARG A 174 8.13 6.23 -17.95
N LEU A 175 7.17 6.39 -18.86
CA LEU A 175 7.23 5.85 -20.22
C LEU A 175 8.08 6.75 -21.13
N PRO A 176 8.52 6.28 -22.32
CA PRO A 176 9.34 7.07 -23.24
C PRO A 176 8.69 8.40 -23.68
N ASP A 177 7.36 8.47 -23.68
CA ASP A 177 6.60 9.67 -24.02
C ASP A 177 6.47 10.67 -22.85
N GLY A 178 7.13 10.39 -21.72
CA GLY A 178 7.13 11.22 -20.52
C GLY A 178 5.92 11.02 -19.61
N SER A 179 4.94 10.18 -19.98
CA SER A 179 3.81 9.87 -19.10
C SER A 179 4.24 9.06 -17.88
N ILE A 180 3.60 9.33 -16.75
CA ILE A 180 3.96 8.81 -15.43
C ILE A 180 2.81 7.94 -14.91
N TYR A 181 3.12 6.71 -14.54
CA TYR A 181 2.18 5.76 -13.97
C TYR A 181 2.53 5.42 -12.53
N PRO A 182 1.68 5.75 -11.55
CA PRO A 182 1.85 5.25 -10.20
C PRO A 182 1.62 3.73 -10.18
N VAL A 183 2.49 3.01 -9.50
CA VAL A 183 2.42 1.56 -9.30
C VAL A 183 2.08 1.28 -7.85
N GLY A 184 0.97 0.59 -7.62
CA GLY A 184 0.55 0.14 -6.30
C GLY A 184 -0.34 1.11 -5.52
N GLU A 185 -0.74 2.24 -6.11
CA GLU A 185 -1.87 3.01 -5.61
C GLU A 185 -3.16 2.34 -6.10
N GLY A 186 -3.78 1.56 -5.21
CA GLY A 186 -5.16 1.13 -5.43
C GLY A 186 -6.02 2.37 -5.67
N ALA A 187 -6.80 2.35 -6.74
CA ALA A 187 -7.82 3.37 -7.01
C ALA A 187 -8.84 3.45 -5.86
#